data_AF-A0A348V138-F1
#
_entry.id   AF-A0A348V138-F1
#
_cell.length_a   1.000
_cell.length_b   1.000
_cell.length_c   1.000
_cell.angle_alpha   90.00
_cell.angle_beta   90.00
_cell.angle_gamma   90.00
#
_symmetry.space_group_name_H-M   'P 1'
#
loop_
_entity.id
_entity.type
_entity.pdbx_description
1 polymer ?
#
loop_
_entity_poly.entity_id
_entity_poly.type
_entity_poly.pdbx_seq_one_letter_code
_entity_poly.pdbx_strand_id
1 'polypeptide(L)'
;MKARKTQVPGAELAAGSQPVKEFSLTLPMTVSGLDARGREFRENSQLSTISSEQASFLLKTRVERQALLKLVIALPPKLADGQPLALVIKGRVLATEPVPGQPELRKVLLGLDSRYFIGAEEA
;
A
#
# COMPACT_ATOMS: atom_id res chain seq x y z
N MET A 1 1.46 -60.57 -6.52
CA MET A 1 2.35 -59.79 -5.64
C MET A 1 1.98 -58.33 -5.73
N LYS A 2 1.59 -57.70 -4.61
CA LYS A 2 1.16 -56.28 -4.56
C LYS A 2 2.38 -55.41 -4.27
N ALA A 3 2.68 -54.44 -5.14
CA ALA A 3 3.62 -53.37 -4.83
C ALA A 3 2.82 -52.07 -4.61
N ARG A 4 2.73 -51.64 -3.34
CA ARG A 4 2.23 -50.32 -2.97
C ARG A 4 3.29 -49.29 -3.37
N LYS A 5 2.98 -48.42 -4.33
CA LYS A 5 3.66 -47.13 -4.47
C LYS A 5 2.89 -46.11 -3.63
N THR A 6 3.44 -45.79 -2.47
CA THR A 6 3.03 -44.64 -1.67
C THR A 6 3.53 -43.40 -2.40
N GLN A 7 2.62 -42.58 -2.95
CA GLN A 7 2.96 -41.28 -3.50
C GLN A 7 2.31 -40.22 -2.61
N VAL A 8 3.19 -39.35 -2.11
CA VAL A 8 2.97 -38.28 -1.14
C VAL A 8 1.97 -37.24 -1.68
N PRO A 9 0.97 -36.79 -0.88
CA PRO A 9 0.12 -35.67 -1.27
C PRO A 9 0.68 -34.35 -0.71
N GLY A 10 0.61 -33.28 -1.51
CA GLY A 10 0.74 -31.92 -1.01
C GLY A 10 1.85 -31.09 -1.65
N ALA A 11 1.73 -30.82 -2.95
CA ALA A 11 2.37 -29.69 -3.58
C ALA A 11 1.42 -29.12 -4.63
N GLU A 12 0.32 -28.55 -4.18
CA GLU A 12 -0.52 -27.71 -5.01
C GLU A 12 -0.48 -26.26 -4.50
N LEU A 13 -0.20 -25.37 -5.46
CA LEU A 13 -0.43 -23.92 -5.46
C LEU A 13 0.63 -23.05 -4.78
N ALA A 14 1.67 -22.74 -5.55
CA ALA A 14 2.10 -21.35 -5.68
C ALA A 14 2.41 -21.08 -7.15
N ALA A 15 1.40 -20.58 -7.86
CA ALA A 15 1.56 -19.98 -9.18
C ALA A 15 2.75 -19.00 -9.15
N GLY A 16 3.56 -19.00 -10.20
CA GLY A 16 4.79 -18.21 -10.27
C GLY A 16 4.54 -16.74 -9.94
N SER A 17 4.95 -16.33 -8.75
CA SER A 17 5.17 -14.92 -8.46
C SER A 17 6.42 -14.52 -9.23
N GLN A 18 6.24 -13.91 -10.39
CA GLN A 18 7.31 -13.08 -10.93
C GLN A 18 7.71 -12.07 -9.84
N PRO A 19 9.01 -11.76 -9.69
CA PRO A 19 9.45 -10.80 -8.69
C PRO A 19 8.78 -9.45 -8.98
N VAL A 20 7.79 -9.08 -8.15
CA VAL A 20 7.16 -7.76 -8.21
C VAL A 20 8.27 -6.77 -7.88
N LYS A 21 8.60 -5.90 -8.84
CA LYS A 21 9.55 -4.82 -8.61
C LYS A 21 8.88 -3.80 -7.69
N GLU A 22 9.16 -3.94 -6.39
CA GLU A 22 8.74 -2.99 -5.37
C GLU A 22 9.92 -2.13 -4.92
N PHE A 23 9.62 -0.89 -4.55
CA PHE A 23 10.54 0.01 -3.89
C PHE A 23 10.18 0.08 -2.41
N SER A 24 11.15 -0.21 -1.55
CA SER A 24 11.06 0.07 -0.11
C SER A 24 11.71 1.43 0.16
N LEU A 25 10.89 2.44 0.41
CA LEU A 25 11.33 3.82 0.59
C LEU A 25 10.49 4.49 1.67
N THR A 26 11.15 5.12 2.64
CA THR A 26 10.51 5.91 3.68
C THR A 26 10.25 7.33 3.16
N LEU A 27 9.14 7.51 2.43
CA LEU A 27 8.75 8.81 1.91
C LEU A 27 7.61 9.42 2.76
N PRO A 28 7.70 10.70 3.14
CA PRO A 28 6.59 11.37 3.82
C PRO A 28 5.40 11.50 2.87
N MET A 29 4.21 11.22 3.40
CA MET A 29 2.98 11.35 2.64
C MET A 29 1.83 11.86 3.51
N THR A 30 0.79 12.34 2.85
CA THR A 30 -0.52 12.56 3.46
C THR A 30 -1.52 11.59 2.84
N VAL A 31 -2.26 10.90 3.70
CA VAL A 31 -3.36 10.01 3.31
C VAL A 31 -4.68 10.68 3.67
N SER A 32 -5.63 10.67 2.74
CA SER A 32 -7.00 11.13 3.00
C SER A 32 -8.04 10.17 2.43
N GLY A 33 -9.23 10.19 3.01
CA GLY A 33 -10.34 9.34 2.62
C GLY A 33 -11.42 9.32 3.69
N LEU A 34 -12.20 8.24 3.72
CA LEU A 34 -13.21 7.99 4.75
C LEU A 34 -12.68 6.98 5.78
N ASP A 35 -12.86 7.30 7.05
CA ASP A 35 -12.60 6.38 8.15
C ASP A 35 -13.68 5.29 8.24
N ALA A 36 -13.51 4.33 9.16
CA ALA A 36 -14.47 3.26 9.40
C ALA A 36 -15.85 3.73 9.91
N ARG A 37 -16.00 5.01 10.26
CA ARG A 37 -17.27 5.64 10.64
C ARG A 37 -17.87 6.46 9.50
N GLY A 38 -17.27 6.44 8.31
CA GLY A 38 -17.69 7.22 7.15
C GLY A 38 -17.37 8.71 7.27
N ARG A 39 -16.43 9.11 8.15
CA ARG A 39 -16.01 10.50 8.31
C ARG A 39 -14.75 10.76 7.50
N GLU A 40 -14.65 11.95 6.92
CA GLU A 40 -13.44 12.37 6.25
C GLU A 40 -12.27 12.46 7.22
N PHE A 41 -11.12 11.96 6.81
CA PHE A 41 -9.88 12.09 7.55
C PHE A 41 -8.74 12.54 6.64
N ARG A 42 -7.74 13.14 7.26
CA ARG A 42 -6.45 13.45 6.67
C ARG A 42 -5.36 13.16 7.70
N GLU A 43 -4.45 12.25 7.36
CA GLU A 43 -3.40 11.78 8.26
C GLU A 43 -2.03 11.83 7.58
N ASN A 44 -1.04 12.39 8.28
CA ASN A 44 0.34 12.32 7.82
C ASN A 44 0.93 10.95 8.17
N SER A 45 1.57 10.31 7.20
CA SER A 45 2.13 8.98 7.31
C SER A 45 3.44 8.89 6.51
N GLN A 46 4.04 7.70 6.49
CA GLN A 46 5.21 7.36 5.70
C GLN A 46 4.93 6.16 4.83
N LEU A 47 5.35 6.25 3.57
CA LEU A 47 5.38 5.12 2.66
C LEU A 47 6.32 4.06 3.24
N SER A 48 5.87 2.81 3.24
CA SER A 48 6.73 1.68 3.58
C SER A 48 7.22 1.01 2.31
N THR A 49 6.28 0.62 1.44
CA THR A 49 6.59 0.03 0.13
C THR A 49 5.63 0.53 -0.95
N ILE A 50 6.08 0.55 -2.20
CA ILE A 50 5.25 0.84 -3.38
C ILE A 50 5.72 0.03 -4.59
N SER A 51 4.76 -0.45 -5.37
CA SER A 51 4.93 -1.03 -6.70
C SER A 51 4.01 -0.32 -7.70
N SER A 52 3.94 -0.79 -8.94
CA SER A 52 2.96 -0.28 -9.92
C SER A 52 1.52 -0.60 -9.57
N GLU A 53 1.28 -1.59 -8.70
CA GLU A 53 -0.05 -2.10 -8.39
C GLU A 53 -0.46 -1.89 -6.93
N GLN A 54 0.50 -1.80 -6.01
CA GLN A 54 0.22 -1.79 -4.59
C GLN A 54 1.12 -0.83 -3.82
N ALA A 55 0.61 -0.29 -2.72
CA ALA A 55 1.40 0.45 -1.75
C ALA A 55 1.07 -0.03 -0.33
N SER A 56 2.06 0.04 0.56
CA SER A 56 1.86 -0.19 1.99
C SER A 56 2.38 0.95 2.84
N PHE A 57 1.65 1.24 3.91
CA PHE A 57 1.94 2.31 4.86
C PHE A 57 1.22 2.05 6.18
N LEU A 58 1.55 2.83 7.21
CA LEU A 58 0.94 2.71 8.53
C LEU A 58 -0.10 3.82 8.74
N LEU A 59 -1.25 3.50 9.34
CA LEU A 59 -2.23 4.49 9.78
C LEU A 59 -2.63 4.24 11.23
N LYS A 60 -2.92 5.33 11.94
CA LYS A 60 -3.68 5.32 13.20
C LYS A 60 -5.18 5.29 12.93
N THR A 61 -5.62 5.99 11.89
CA THR A 61 -7.02 6.00 11.48
C THR A 61 -7.43 4.62 10.98
N ARG A 62 -8.52 4.10 11.54
CA ARG A 62 -9.11 2.84 11.07
C ARG A 62 -9.89 3.10 9.78
N VAL A 63 -9.62 2.30 8.77
CA VAL A 63 -10.26 2.35 7.44
C VAL A 63 -10.82 0.99 7.10
N GLU A 64 -11.95 0.96 6.40
CA GLU A 64 -12.59 -0.28 5.97
C GLU A 64 -11.94 -0.85 4.71
N ARG A 65 -12.12 -2.16 4.48
CA ARG A 65 -11.75 -2.78 3.21
C ARG A 65 -12.55 -2.12 2.08
N GLN A 66 -11.95 -2.00 0.89
CA GLN A 66 -12.48 -1.30 -0.28
C GLN A 66 -12.66 0.23 -0.12
N ALA A 67 -12.32 0.82 1.04
CA ALA A 67 -12.32 2.27 1.18
C ALA A 67 -11.38 2.91 0.16
N LEU A 68 -11.85 4.00 -0.47
CA LEU A 68 -11.06 4.77 -1.41
C LEU A 68 -10.17 5.73 -0.64
N LEU A 69 -8.86 5.58 -0.80
CA LEU A 69 -7.87 6.48 -0.20
C LEU A 69 -7.12 7.23 -1.28
N LYS A 70 -6.77 8.47 -0.98
CA LYS A 70 -5.87 9.32 -1.76
C LYS A 70 -4.55 9.44 -1.02
N LEU A 71 -3.47 9.17 -1.72
CA LEU A 71 -2.10 9.34 -1.25
C LEU A 71 -1.50 10.57 -1.94
N VAL A 72 -0.90 11.45 -1.16
CA VAL A 72 -0.08 12.56 -1.62
C VAL A 72 1.32 12.34 -1.08
N ILE A 73 2.22 11.84 -1.91
CA ILE A 73 3.59 11.45 -1.54
C ILE A 73 4.52 12.57 -1.98
N ALA A 74 5.24 13.18 -1.04
CA ALA A 74 6.22 14.19 -1.39
C ALA A 74 7.45 13.53 -2.02
N LEU A 75 7.85 13.98 -3.20
CA LEU A 75 9.02 13.46 -3.89
C LEU A 75 10.28 14.09 -3.30
N PRO A 76 11.33 13.29 -3.02
CA PRO A 76 12.64 13.82 -2.63
C PRO A 76 13.16 14.84 -3.65
N PRO A 77 13.84 15.92 -3.22
CA PRO A 77 14.35 16.96 -4.12
C PRO A 77 15.22 16.43 -5.27
N LYS A 78 15.97 15.34 -5.01
CA LYS A 78 16.81 14.67 -6.02
C LYS A 78 16.02 14.00 -7.14
N LEU A 79 14.76 13.63 -6.90
CA LEU A 79 13.86 13.04 -7.91
C LEU A 79 13.01 14.11 -8.62
N ALA A 80 13.02 15.33 -8.10
CA ALA A 80 12.19 16.42 -8.59
C ALA A 80 13.02 17.59 -9.13
N ASP A 81 14.32 17.39 -9.39
CA ASP A 81 15.25 18.43 -9.86
C ASP A 81 15.19 19.73 -9.02
N GLY A 82 15.01 19.58 -7.70
CA GLY A 82 14.86 20.69 -6.76
C GLY A 82 13.47 21.33 -6.69
N GLN A 83 12.50 20.87 -7.47
CA GLN A 83 11.11 21.33 -7.42
C GLN A 83 10.32 20.61 -6.31
N PRO A 84 9.34 21.28 -5.66
CA PRO A 84 8.50 20.66 -4.64
C PRO A 84 7.39 19.82 -5.28
N LEU A 85 7.74 18.71 -5.93
CA LEU A 85 6.78 17.83 -6.59
C LEU A 85 6.18 16.81 -5.61
N ALA A 86 4.90 16.50 -5.80
CA ALA A 86 4.19 15.43 -5.12
C ALA A 86 3.60 14.45 -6.13
N LEU A 87 3.68 13.16 -5.81
CA LEU A 87 2.95 12.10 -6.49
C LEU A 87 1.58 11.94 -5.82
N VAL A 88 0.53 12.23 -6.57
CA VAL A 88 -0.86 12.04 -6.15
C VAL A 88 -1.40 10.78 -6.82
N ILE A 89 -1.77 9.79 -6.01
CA ILE A 89 -2.32 8.53 -6.49
C ILE A 89 -3.49 8.10 -5.60
N LYS A 90 -4.49 7.47 -6.21
CA LYS A 90 -5.65 6.93 -5.49
C LYS A 90 -5.59 5.41 -5.50
N GLY A 91 -6.31 4.80 -4.56
CA GLY A 91 -6.41 3.36 -4.50
C GLY A 91 -7.46 2.88 -3.53
N ARG A 92 -7.70 1.58 -3.50
CA ARG A 92 -8.64 0.92 -2.59
C ARG A 92 -7.93 0.05 -1.58
N VAL A 93 -8.42 0.07 -0.33
CA VAL A 93 -7.87 -0.77 0.74
C VAL A 93 -8.12 -2.24 0.43
N LEU A 94 -7.05 -3.01 0.30
CA LEU A 94 -7.09 -4.46 0.09
C LEU A 94 -7.14 -5.19 1.43
N ALA A 95 -6.30 -4.77 2.37
CA ALA A 95 -6.17 -5.37 3.70
C ALA A 95 -5.66 -4.35 4.74
N THR A 96 -5.96 -4.61 6.01
CA THR A 96 -5.44 -3.88 7.17
C THR A 96 -5.01 -4.86 8.24
N GLU A 97 -3.79 -4.73 8.74
CA GLU A 97 -3.20 -5.64 9.73
C GLU A 97 -2.76 -4.87 10.99
N PRO A 98 -2.98 -5.40 12.21
CA PRO A 98 -2.43 -4.82 13.43
C PRO A 98 -0.90 -4.89 13.44
N VAL A 99 -0.26 -3.81 13.91
CA VAL A 99 1.20 -3.80 14.12
C VAL A 99 1.52 -4.34 15.52
N PRO A 100 2.33 -5.41 15.65
CA PRO A 100 2.73 -5.95 16.95
C PRO A 100 3.39 -4.89 17.82
N GLY A 101 2.97 -4.80 19.10
CA GLY A 101 3.50 -3.81 20.05
C GLY A 101 3.00 -2.38 19.85
N GLN A 102 2.18 -2.10 18.82
CA GLN A 102 1.63 -0.77 18.54
C GLN A 102 0.11 -0.87 18.33
N PRO A 103 -0.70 -0.89 19.41
CA PRO A 103 -2.13 -1.21 19.34
C PRO A 103 -2.94 -0.23 18.49
N GLU A 104 -2.48 1.02 18.40
CA GLU A 104 -3.10 2.09 17.63
C GLU A 104 -2.74 2.05 16.14
N LEU A 105 -1.66 1.37 15.74
CA LEU A 105 -1.22 1.33 14.35
C LEU A 105 -1.78 0.15 13.60
N ARG A 106 -2.11 0.40 12.34
CA ARG A 106 -2.49 -0.60 11.35
C ARG A 106 -1.61 -0.45 10.12
N LYS A 107 -1.05 -1.56 9.65
CA LYS A 107 -0.46 -1.64 8.32
C LYS A 107 -1.59 -1.75 7.32
N VAL A 108 -1.63 -0.83 6.37
CA VAL A 108 -2.62 -0.79 5.30
C VAL A 108 -1.95 -1.22 4.01
N LEU A 109 -2.58 -2.16 3.30
CA LEU A 109 -2.23 -2.52 1.93
C LEU A 109 -3.27 -1.91 0.98
N LEU A 110 -2.80 -1.07 0.07
CA LEU A 110 -3.62 -0.36 -0.89
C LEU A 110 -3.37 -0.88 -2.30
N GLY A 111 -4.42 -1.22 -3.03
CA GLY A 111 -4.36 -1.46 -4.47
C GLY A 111 -4.48 -0.14 -5.21
N LEU A 112 -3.47 0.20 -6.01
CA LEU A 112 -3.33 1.49 -6.66
C LEU A 112 -4.15 1.53 -7.95
N ASP A 113 -4.78 2.69 -8.21
CA ASP A 113 -5.36 2.99 -9.50
C ASP A 113 -4.24 3.29 -10.52
N SER A 114 -4.44 2.92 -11.79
CA SER A 114 -3.46 3.17 -12.85
C SER A 114 -3.25 4.65 -13.17
N ARG A 115 -4.11 5.54 -12.67
CA ARG A 115 -4.02 6.99 -12.88
C ARG A 115 -3.33 7.65 -11.69
N TYR A 116 -2.28 8.39 -11.99
CA TYR A 116 -1.54 9.19 -11.03
C TYR A 116 -1.24 10.57 -11.63
N PHE A 117 -0.90 11.51 -10.76
CA PHE A 117 -0.49 12.86 -11.12
C PHE A 117 0.82 13.20 -10.40
N ILE A 118 1.73 13.90 -11.08
CA ILE A 118 2.95 14.45 -10.50
C ILE A 118 2.92 15.96 -10.70
N GLY A 119 2.92 16.74 -9.62
CA GLY A 119 2.85 18.20 -9.66
C GLY A 119 3.06 18.87 -8.31
N ALA A 120 3.12 20.20 -8.28
CA ALA A 120 3.54 20.99 -7.11
C ALA A 120 2.43 21.29 -6.07
N GLU A 121 1.66 20.27 -5.67
CA GLU A 121 0.34 20.36 -5.01
C GLU A 121 -0.84 20.65 -5.95
N GLU A 122 -2.03 20.22 -5.52
CA GLU A 122 -3.30 20.20 -6.25
C GLU A 122 -3.65 21.53 -6.96
N ALA A 123 -3.91 21.43 -8.27
CA ALA A 123 -4.86 22.31 -8.94
C ALA A 123 -6.29 21.77 -8.71
#